data_AF-A0A1M7R9A3-F1
#
_entry.id   AF-A0A1M7R9A3-F1
#
_cell.length_a   1.000
_cell.length_b   1.000
_cell.length_c   1.000
_cell.angle_alpha   90.00
_cell.angle_beta   90.00
_cell.angle_gamma   90.00
#
_symmetry.space_group_name_H-M   'P 1'
#
loop_
_entity.id
_entity.type
_entity.pdbx_description
1 polymer ?
#
loop_
_entity_poly.entity_id
_entity_poly.type
_entity_poly.pdbx_seq_one_letter_code
_entity_poly.pdbx_strand_id
1 'polypeptide(L)'
;MLGRGSGRTAGERLYASPALTVIGLDATPLTAAMNVVPPVARARISVRLAPTQDPVAAQDALVTHLEQQRPFGVPVAVTRRAVSGGVRTAADGPAARAAREALATAWGREPILQADGGSVPFAGALQRVPHPPEVLLFGVQDALSGLHGPDERVLLDELARGVAAEAELLGLLA
;
A
#
# COMPACT_ATOMS: atom_id res chain seq x y z
N MET A 1 -1.94 -12.67 11.82
CA MET A 1 -2.44 -13.26 10.56
C MET A 1 -1.62 -12.73 9.36
N LEU A 2 -0.29 -12.86 9.40
CA LEU A 2 0.56 -12.61 8.24
C LEU A 2 1.56 -13.76 8.19
N GLY A 3 1.34 -14.70 7.27
CA GLY A 3 2.31 -15.76 6.99
C GLY A 3 3.55 -15.19 6.32
N ARG A 4 4.54 -16.04 6.03
CA ARG A 4 5.83 -15.64 5.41
C ARG A 4 5.73 -15.18 3.95
N GLY A 5 4.55 -14.78 3.47
CA GLY A 5 4.33 -14.39 2.08
C GLY A 5 4.32 -15.54 1.08
N SER A 6 3.99 -16.76 1.53
CA SER A 6 4.03 -17.96 0.68
C SER A 6 3.00 -17.99 -0.46
N GLY A 7 2.04 -17.06 -0.46
CA GLY A 7 1.01 -16.92 -1.49
C GLY A 7 -0.02 -18.06 -1.49
N ARG A 8 -0.14 -18.79 -0.38
CA ARG A 8 -1.00 -19.99 -0.30
C ARG A 8 -2.45 -19.66 0.07
N THR A 9 -2.68 -18.52 0.71
CA THR A 9 -4.03 -18.02 1.02
C THR A 9 -4.31 -16.69 0.33
N ALA A 10 -5.59 -16.33 0.19
CA ALA A 10 -5.99 -15.03 -0.36
C ALA A 10 -5.39 -13.86 0.46
N GLY A 11 -5.45 -13.93 1.79
CA GLY A 11 -4.85 -12.91 2.66
C GLY A 11 -3.33 -12.81 2.52
N GLU A 12 -2.62 -13.92 2.33
CA GLU A 12 -1.18 -13.87 2.04
C GLU A 12 -0.89 -13.21 0.70
N ARG A 13 -1.66 -13.54 -0.34
CA ARG A 13 -1.49 -12.92 -1.68
C ARG A 13 -1.76 -11.42 -1.67
N LEU A 14 -2.78 -11.00 -0.92
CA LEU A 14 -3.19 -9.59 -0.85
C LEU A 14 -2.26 -8.75 0.01
N TYR A 15 -1.78 -9.30 1.15
CA TYR A 15 -1.16 -8.47 2.19
C TYR A 15 0.26 -8.87 2.57
N ALA A 16 0.76 -10.03 2.12
CA ALA A 16 2.06 -10.57 2.53
C ALA A 16 2.95 -11.04 1.37
N SER A 17 2.46 -11.00 0.13
CA SER A 17 3.22 -11.35 -1.07
C SER A 17 3.51 -10.11 -1.91
N PRO A 18 4.66 -10.06 -2.60
CA PRO A 18 4.94 -8.95 -3.49
C PRO A 18 4.01 -8.97 -4.70
N ALA A 19 3.61 -7.80 -5.17
CA ALA A 19 2.80 -7.63 -6.37
C ALA A 19 3.42 -6.58 -7.29
N LEU A 20 3.65 -6.94 -8.55
CA LEU A 20 4.20 -6.05 -9.57
C LEU A 20 3.07 -5.57 -10.47
N THR A 21 3.00 -4.26 -10.70
CA THR A 21 2.02 -3.65 -11.62
C THR A 21 2.72 -2.70 -12.58
N VAL A 22 2.38 -2.78 -13.86
CA VAL A 22 2.74 -1.73 -14.83
C VAL A 22 1.73 -0.60 -14.69
N ILE A 23 2.15 0.51 -14.10
CA ILE A 23 1.30 1.68 -13.81
C ILE A 23 1.38 2.76 -14.89
N GLY A 24 2.19 2.53 -15.92
CA GLY A 24 2.29 3.40 -17.08
C GLY A 24 3.03 2.70 -18.21
N LEU A 25 2.55 2.93 -19.43
CA LEU A 25 3.17 2.48 -20.66
C LEU A 25 3.24 3.67 -21.61
N ASP A 26 4.44 3.99 -22.07
CA ASP A 26 4.72 5.07 -23.01
C ASP A 26 5.28 4.43 -24.29
N ALA A 27 4.51 4.56 -25.36
CA ALA A 27 4.75 4.00 -26.68
C ALA A 27 4.23 4.97 -27.73
N THR A 28 4.44 4.67 -29.01
CA THR A 28 3.94 5.52 -30.11
C THR A 28 2.43 5.73 -29.99
N PRO A 29 1.95 6.97 -29.87
CA PRO A 29 0.52 7.24 -29.76
C PRO A 29 -0.18 6.94 -31.09
N LEU A 30 -1.47 6.57 -31.02
CA LEU A 30 -2.25 6.19 -32.20
C LEU A 30 -2.28 7.28 -33.29
N THR A 31 -2.28 8.54 -32.89
CA THR A 31 -2.25 9.69 -33.80
C THR A 31 -0.95 9.83 -34.59
N ALA A 32 0.13 9.16 -34.16
CA ALA A 32 1.44 9.16 -34.82
C ALA A 32 1.84 7.75 -35.32
N ALA A 33 0.93 6.78 -35.28
CA ALA A 33 1.21 5.40 -35.67
C ALA A 33 1.42 5.28 -37.19
N MET A 34 2.48 4.59 -37.59
CA MET A 34 2.79 4.24 -38.99
C MET A 34 3.18 2.77 -39.06
N ASN A 35 3.24 2.20 -40.27
CA ASN A 35 3.64 0.80 -40.51
C ASN A 35 5.16 0.60 -40.36
N VAL A 36 5.71 1.00 -39.21
CA VAL A 36 7.14 0.94 -38.86
C VAL A 36 7.31 0.48 -37.42
N VAL A 37 8.45 -0.11 -37.08
CA VAL A 37 8.78 -0.52 -35.72
C VAL A 37 9.07 0.71 -34.85
N PRO A 38 8.39 0.91 -33.71
CA PRO A 38 8.70 1.99 -32.78
C PRO A 38 10.16 1.93 -32.29
N PRO A 39 10.90 3.06 -32.27
CA PRO A 39 12.31 3.04 -31.86
C PRO A 39 12.50 2.86 -30.35
N VAL A 40 11.52 3.26 -29.54
CA VAL A 40 11.58 3.22 -28.07
C VAL A 40 10.18 2.95 -27.51
N ALA A 41 10.12 2.15 -26.45
CA ALA A 41 8.98 2.06 -25.55
C ALA A 41 9.48 2.12 -24.10
N ARG A 42 8.64 2.61 -23.18
CA ARG A 42 8.97 2.73 -21.76
C ARG A 42 7.80 2.22 -20.93
N ALA A 43 8.11 1.63 -19.79
CA ALA A 43 7.11 1.25 -18.80
C ALA A 43 7.48 1.82 -17.43
N ARG A 44 6.47 2.20 -16.65
CA ARG A 44 6.63 2.50 -15.23
C ARG A 44 6.08 1.34 -14.43
N ILE A 45 6.95 0.73 -13.63
CA ILE A 45 6.63 -0.43 -12.81
C ILE A 45 6.53 0.01 -11.35
N SER A 46 5.48 -0.44 -10.66
CA SER A 46 5.31 -0.34 -9.22
C SER A 46 5.36 -1.74 -8.62
N VAL A 47 6.04 -1.88 -7.49
CA VAL A 47 6.12 -3.14 -6.75
C VAL A 47 5.64 -2.91 -5.32
N ARG A 48 4.60 -3.63 -4.91
CA ARG A 48 4.20 -3.75 -3.51
C ARG A 48 5.05 -4.82 -2.84
N LEU A 49 5.47 -4.56 -1.61
CA LEU A 49 6.32 -5.44 -0.82
C LEU A 49 5.68 -5.67 0.55
N ALA A 50 5.85 -6.87 1.09
CA ALA A 50 5.50 -7.16 2.46
C ALA A 50 6.43 -6.41 3.44
N PRO A 51 6.00 -6.15 4.68
CA PRO A 51 6.83 -5.46 5.68
C PRO A 51 8.15 -6.16 6.02
N THR A 52 8.28 -7.45 5.73
CA THR A 52 9.50 -8.23 6.00
C THR A 52 10.51 -8.19 4.85
N GLN A 53 10.22 -7.52 3.74
CA GLN A 53 11.09 -7.47 2.56
C GLN A 53 11.91 -6.19 2.54
N ASP A 54 13.19 -6.31 2.18
CA ASP A 54 14.07 -5.16 1.97
C ASP A 54 13.73 -4.49 0.61
N PRO A 55 13.30 -3.22 0.61
CA PRO A 55 12.93 -2.51 -0.61
C PRO A 55 14.12 -2.23 -1.55
N VAL A 56 15.34 -2.11 -1.04
CA VAL A 56 16.55 -1.93 -1.86
C VAL A 56 16.89 -3.24 -2.56
N ALA A 57 16.96 -4.35 -1.81
CA ALA A 57 17.23 -5.68 -2.38
C ALA A 57 16.18 -6.09 -3.41
N ALA A 58 14.90 -5.74 -3.19
CA ALA A 58 13.85 -6.00 -4.16
C ALA A 58 14.02 -5.18 -5.45
N GLN A 59 14.42 -3.90 -5.36
CA GLN A 59 14.73 -3.09 -6.53
C GLN A 59 15.94 -3.64 -7.27
N ASP A 60 17.00 -4.04 -6.57
CA ASP A 60 18.19 -4.64 -7.17
C ASP A 60 17.83 -5.90 -7.96
N ALA A 61 17.07 -6.81 -7.36
CA ALA A 61 16.63 -8.04 -8.01
C ALA A 61 15.81 -7.76 -9.29
N LEU A 62 14.91 -6.78 -9.25
CA LEU A 62 14.12 -6.38 -10.42
C LEU A 62 14.99 -5.75 -11.51
N VAL A 63 15.89 -4.84 -11.15
CA VAL A 63 16.81 -4.18 -12.09
C VAL A 63 17.68 -5.23 -12.79
N THR A 64 18.32 -6.11 -12.01
CA THR A 64 19.15 -7.20 -12.56
C THR A 64 18.35 -8.10 -13.50
N HIS A 65 17.12 -8.48 -13.11
CA HIS A 65 16.27 -9.31 -13.96
C HIS A 65 15.96 -8.62 -15.30
N LEU A 66 15.57 -7.34 -15.26
CA LEU A 66 15.19 -6.57 -16.45
C LEU A 66 16.39 -6.32 -17.38
N GLU A 67 17.56 -5.96 -16.84
CA GLU A 67 18.77 -5.73 -17.64
C GLU A 67 19.32 -7.00 -18.30
N GLN A 68 19.01 -8.17 -17.72
CA GLN A 68 19.27 -9.47 -18.35
C GLN A 68 18.30 -9.78 -19.49
N GLN A 69 17.11 -9.18 -19.51
CA GLN A 69 16.19 -9.34 -20.63
C GLN A 69 16.67 -8.49 -21.81
N ARG A 70 17.23 -9.14 -22.84
CA ARG A 70 17.60 -8.48 -24.11
C ARG A 70 16.90 -9.14 -25.29
N PRO A 71 15.57 -9.00 -25.39
CA PRO A 71 14.84 -9.58 -26.51
C PRO A 71 15.40 -9.01 -27.81
N PHE A 72 15.81 -9.88 -28.73
CA PHE A 72 16.37 -9.51 -30.04
C PHE A 72 17.58 -8.56 -29.99
N GLY A 73 18.33 -8.57 -28.87
CA GLY A 73 19.47 -7.68 -28.67
C GLY A 73 19.10 -6.22 -28.38
N VAL A 74 17.82 -5.91 -28.14
CA VAL A 74 17.39 -4.55 -27.77
C VAL A 74 18.02 -4.17 -26.43
N PRO A 75 18.68 -3.00 -26.32
CA PRO A 75 19.23 -2.53 -25.06
C PRO A 75 18.09 -2.17 -24.10
N VAL A 76 18.19 -2.66 -22.86
CA VAL A 76 17.29 -2.29 -21.77
C VAL A 76 18.04 -1.38 -20.80
N ALA A 77 17.43 -0.24 -20.47
CA ALA A 77 17.94 0.68 -19.47
C ALA A 77 16.88 0.86 -18.38
N VAL A 78 17.28 0.76 -17.11
CA VAL A 78 16.38 0.90 -15.97
C VAL A 78 16.76 2.12 -15.14
N THR A 79 15.83 3.06 -14.99
CA THR A 79 16.00 4.20 -14.07
C THR A 79 15.44 3.86 -12.70
N ARG A 80 16.31 3.73 -11.71
CA ARG A 80 15.94 3.51 -10.31
C ARG A 80 15.17 4.71 -9.75
N ARG A 81 14.28 4.44 -8.79
CA ARG A 81 13.48 5.45 -8.09
C ARG A 81 13.60 5.24 -6.58
N ALA A 82 13.17 6.24 -5.80
CA ALA A 82 13.06 6.11 -4.36
C ALA A 82 12.23 4.87 -4.00
N VAL A 83 12.68 4.14 -2.99
CA VAL A 83 12.05 2.91 -2.53
C VAL A 83 11.46 3.12 -1.14
N SER A 84 10.36 2.43 -0.85
CA SER A 84 9.73 2.39 0.47
C SER A 84 9.35 0.96 0.81
N GLY A 85 9.70 0.50 2.00
CA GLY A 85 9.31 -0.81 2.50
C GLY A 85 7.86 -0.83 3.01
N GLY A 86 7.32 -2.04 3.17
CA GLY A 86 6.07 -2.24 3.91
C GLY A 86 6.23 -1.88 5.39
N VAL A 87 5.13 -1.54 6.06
CA VAL A 87 5.12 -1.12 7.46
C VAL A 87 4.25 -2.08 8.25
N ARG A 88 4.73 -2.46 9.45
CA ARG A 88 3.93 -3.23 10.41
C ARG A 88 3.99 -2.51 11.75
N THR A 89 2.84 -2.06 12.25
CA THR A 89 2.73 -1.41 13.55
C THR A 89 2.29 -2.42 14.62
N ALA A 90 2.69 -2.18 15.87
CA ALA A 90 2.11 -2.88 17.01
C ALA A 90 0.67 -2.38 17.22
N ALA A 91 -0.24 -3.27 17.59
CA ALA A 91 -1.67 -2.99 17.67
C ALA A 91 -2.30 -3.47 18.99
N ASP A 92 -1.47 -3.55 20.03
CA ASP A 92 -1.81 -4.07 21.35
C ASP A 92 -1.43 -3.12 22.50
N GLY A 93 -0.93 -1.92 22.20
CA GLY A 93 -0.63 -0.89 23.19
C GLY A 93 -1.88 -0.17 23.73
N PRO A 94 -1.72 0.70 24.74
CA PRO A 94 -2.81 1.50 25.30
C PRO A 94 -3.63 2.27 24.26
N ALA A 95 -2.99 2.93 23.29
CA ALA A 95 -3.73 3.66 22.27
C ALA A 95 -4.52 2.71 21.35
N ALA A 96 -3.94 1.54 21.05
CA ALA A 96 -4.64 0.52 20.27
C ALA A 96 -5.88 -0.02 20.97
N ARG A 97 -5.80 -0.22 22.29
CA ARG A 97 -6.96 -0.66 23.10
C ARG A 97 -8.06 0.41 23.13
N ALA A 98 -7.69 1.67 23.38
CA ALA A 98 -8.64 2.79 23.38
C ALA A 98 -9.32 2.95 22.00
N ALA A 99 -8.56 2.85 20.91
CA ALA A 99 -9.12 2.92 19.56
C ALA A 99 -10.09 1.77 19.27
N ARG A 100 -9.79 0.55 19.73
CA ARG A 100 -10.70 -0.58 19.56
C ARG A 100 -12.01 -0.39 20.32
N GLU A 101 -11.94 0.13 21.55
CA GLU A 101 -13.11 0.43 22.37
C GLU A 101 -13.98 1.51 21.72
N ALA A 102 -13.38 2.64 21.32
CA ALA A 102 -14.09 3.72 20.65
C ALA A 102 -14.77 3.28 19.34
N LEU A 103 -14.07 2.51 18.50
CA LEU A 103 -14.63 1.96 17.27
C LEU A 103 -15.74 0.95 17.56
N ALA A 104 -15.60 0.11 18.58
CA ALA A 104 -16.64 -0.85 18.97
C ALA A 104 -17.91 -0.15 19.42
N THR A 105 -17.80 0.94 20.18
CA THR A 105 -18.93 1.78 20.60
C THR A 105 -19.65 2.40 19.39
N ALA A 106 -18.91 2.99 18.44
CA ALA A 106 -19.51 3.69 17.30
C ALA A 106 -20.15 2.75 16.24
N TRP A 107 -19.62 1.53 16.06
CA TRP A 107 -20.15 0.55 15.09
C TRP A 107 -20.98 -0.57 15.73
N GLY A 108 -21.04 -0.68 17.06
CA GLY A 108 -21.77 -1.73 17.77
C GLY A 108 -21.21 -3.14 17.57
N ARG A 109 -19.93 -3.26 17.17
CA ARG A 109 -19.26 -4.54 16.91
C ARG A 109 -17.75 -4.41 17.09
N GLU A 110 -17.09 -5.51 17.43
CA GLU A 110 -15.64 -5.53 17.58
C GLU A 110 -14.93 -5.22 16.25
N PRO A 111 -13.99 -4.25 16.24
CA PRO A 111 -13.15 -3.99 15.09
C PRO A 111 -12.15 -5.13 14.89
N ILE A 112 -11.80 -5.38 13.62
CA ILE A 112 -10.77 -6.35 13.26
C ILE A 112 -9.47 -5.63 12.89
N LEU A 113 -8.34 -6.26 13.18
CA LEU A 113 -7.06 -5.83 12.65
C LEU A 113 -6.89 -6.40 11.25
N GLN A 114 -6.73 -5.50 10.28
CA GLN A 114 -6.54 -5.83 8.87
C GLN A 114 -5.23 -5.21 8.37
N ALA A 115 -4.57 -5.90 7.45
CA ALA A 115 -3.48 -5.35 6.67
C ALA A 115 -4.03 -4.74 5.36
N ASP A 116 -3.31 -3.78 4.80
CA ASP A 116 -3.69 -3.13 3.56
C ASP A 116 -2.56 -3.19 2.52
N GLY A 117 -2.92 -3.25 1.24
CA GLY A 117 -1.98 -3.29 0.11
C GLY A 117 -1.49 -1.91 -0.34
N GLY A 118 -2.03 -0.84 0.24
CA GLY A 118 -1.60 0.54 0.02
C GLY A 118 -0.23 0.85 0.61
N SER A 119 0.13 2.12 0.63
CA SER A 119 1.39 2.57 1.25
C SER A 119 1.18 3.89 1.95
N VAL A 120 1.54 3.92 3.23
CA VAL A 120 1.52 5.11 4.07
C VAL A 120 2.96 5.36 4.55
N PRO A 121 3.83 6.00 3.73
CA PRO A 121 5.25 6.15 4.04
C PRO A 121 5.51 6.85 5.38
N PHE A 122 4.60 7.75 5.77
CA PHE A 122 4.68 8.46 7.04
C PHE A 122 4.63 7.54 8.26
N ALA A 123 3.79 6.50 8.24
CA ALA A 123 3.72 5.51 9.32
C ALA A 123 5.08 4.80 9.51
N GLY A 124 5.76 4.44 8.42
CA GLY A 124 7.09 3.84 8.48
C GLY A 124 8.18 4.83 8.89
N ALA A 125 8.02 6.13 8.61
CA ALA A 125 8.93 7.16 9.07
C ALA A 125 8.82 7.36 10.59
N LEU A 126 7.61 7.38 11.14
CA LEU A 126 7.37 7.50 12.59
C LEU A 126 8.00 6.36 13.38
N GLN A 127 8.09 5.15 12.83
CA GLN A 127 8.74 4.03 13.51
C GLN A 127 10.27 4.15 13.63
N ARG A 128 10.89 5.07 12.88
CA ARG A 128 12.35 5.26 12.87
C ARG A 128 12.82 6.44 13.73
N VAL A 129 11.90 7.17 14.35
CA VAL A 129 12.25 8.29 15.24
C VAL A 129 12.69 7.76 16.62
N PRO A 130 13.48 8.53 17.38
CA PRO A 130 13.71 8.22 18.79
C PRO A 130 12.38 8.17 19.54
N HIS A 131 12.17 7.14 20.38
CA HIS A 131 10.90 6.91 21.08
C HIS A 131 9.69 6.86 20.13
N PRO A 132 9.60 5.84 19.26
CA PRO A 132 8.55 5.76 18.26
C PRO A 132 7.17 5.68 18.95
N PRO A 133 6.18 6.45 18.49
CA PRO A 133 4.83 6.39 19.04
C PRO A 133 4.12 5.10 18.62
N GLU A 134 3.02 4.79 19.31
CA GLU A 134 2.03 3.88 18.74
C GLU A 134 1.44 4.49 17.47
N VAL A 135 1.33 3.69 16.41
CA VAL A 135 0.79 4.13 15.13
C VAL A 135 -0.39 3.23 14.76
N LEU A 136 -1.56 3.84 14.69
CA LEU A 136 -2.81 3.20 14.31
C LEU A 136 -3.33 3.91 13.06
N LEU A 137 -3.79 3.11 12.10
CA LEU A 137 -4.40 3.59 10.87
C LEU A 137 -5.83 3.08 10.85
N PHE A 138 -6.77 3.99 10.99
CA PHE A 138 -8.19 3.76 10.79
C PHE A 138 -8.80 5.04 10.23
N GLY A 139 -9.98 4.93 9.65
CA GLY A 139 -10.67 6.04 9.01
C GLY A 139 -11.95 5.56 8.36
N VAL A 140 -12.63 6.50 7.70
CA VAL A 140 -13.94 6.26 7.08
C VAL A 140 -13.74 5.68 5.68
N GLN A 141 -14.14 4.43 5.49
CA GLN A 141 -14.02 3.74 4.20
C GLN A 141 -15.01 2.59 4.12
N ASP A 142 -15.69 2.48 2.97
CA ASP A 142 -16.45 1.31 2.57
C ASP A 142 -15.91 0.68 1.27
N ALA A 143 -16.47 -0.46 0.87
CA ALA A 143 -16.01 -1.22 -0.29
C ALA A 143 -16.14 -0.46 -1.64
N LEU A 144 -16.96 0.58 -1.69
CA LEU A 144 -17.23 1.42 -2.85
C LEU A 144 -16.68 2.84 -2.67
N SER A 145 -15.81 3.11 -1.68
CA SER A 145 -15.22 4.44 -1.51
C SER A 145 -14.36 4.87 -2.69
N GLY A 146 -13.74 3.93 -3.40
CA GLY A 146 -13.04 4.20 -4.66
C GLY A 146 -11.84 5.16 -4.52
N LEU A 147 -11.10 5.09 -3.41
CA LEU A 147 -9.95 5.96 -3.14
C LEU A 147 -9.01 6.08 -4.35
N HIS A 148 -8.72 7.31 -4.77
CA HIS A 148 -7.92 7.67 -5.96
C HIS A 148 -8.53 7.28 -7.32
N GLY A 149 -9.79 6.85 -7.35
CA GLY A 149 -10.54 6.51 -8.55
C GLY A 149 -11.54 7.60 -8.96
N PRO A 150 -12.15 7.47 -10.16
CA PRO A 150 -13.32 8.26 -10.49
C PRO A 150 -14.46 7.96 -9.52
N ASP A 151 -15.32 8.95 -9.28
CA ASP A 151 -16.48 8.86 -8.39
C ASP A 151 -16.12 8.45 -6.95
N GLU A 152 -14.95 8.86 -6.46
CA GLU A 152 -14.53 8.71 -5.06
C GLU A 152 -15.60 9.28 -4.11
N ARG A 153 -15.99 8.50 -3.11
CA ARG A 153 -17.11 8.82 -2.22
C ARG A 153 -16.89 8.37 -0.79
N VAL A 154 -17.66 8.97 0.11
CA VAL A 154 -17.79 8.55 1.50
C VAL A 154 -19.26 8.45 1.88
N LEU A 155 -19.64 7.41 2.61
CA LEU A 155 -20.99 7.31 3.19
C LEU A 155 -21.11 8.28 4.37
N LEU A 156 -22.19 9.07 4.40
CA LEU A 156 -22.43 10.02 5.49
C LEU A 156 -22.58 9.33 6.85
N ASP A 157 -23.16 8.13 6.86
CA ASP A 157 -23.27 7.32 8.08
C ASP A 157 -21.90 6.85 8.59
N GLU A 158 -20.99 6.48 7.68
CA GLU A 158 -19.60 6.12 8.04
C GLU A 158 -18.86 7.35 8.57
N LEU A 159 -19.06 8.51 7.94
CA LEU A 159 -18.49 9.78 8.43
C LEU A 159 -18.99 10.12 9.84
N ALA A 160 -20.30 10.04 10.08
CA ALA A 160 -20.88 10.34 11.38
C ALA A 160 -20.37 9.39 12.48
N ARG A 161 -20.26 8.09 12.18
CA ARG A 161 -19.69 7.09 13.11
C ARG A 161 -18.20 7.32 13.34
N GLY A 162 -17.45 7.66 12.30
CA GLY A 162 -16.02 7.98 12.38
C GLY A 162 -15.75 9.15 13.31
N VAL A 163 -16.51 10.24 13.15
CA VAL A 163 -16.41 11.41 14.04
C VAL A 163 -16.74 11.04 15.49
N ALA A 164 -17.80 10.25 15.71
CA ALA A 164 -18.14 9.79 17.06
C ALA A 164 -17.03 8.93 17.69
N ALA A 165 -16.43 8.02 16.91
CA ALA A 165 -15.31 7.19 17.38
C ALA A 165 -14.05 8.00 17.66
N GLU A 166 -13.72 8.99 16.84
CA GLU A 166 -12.58 9.88 17.09
C GLU A 166 -12.77 10.71 18.37
N ALA A 167 -13.98 11.24 18.60
CA ALA A 167 -14.30 11.96 19.83
C ALA A 167 -14.18 11.07 21.07
N GLU A 168 -14.71 9.85 21.01
CA GLU A 168 -14.60 8.87 22.10
C GLU A 168 -13.13 8.47 22.35
N LEU A 169 -12.36 8.23 21.30
CA LEU A 169 -10.94 7.92 21.40
C LEU A 169 -10.17 9.02 22.13
N LEU A 170 -10.41 10.29 21.76
CA LEU A 170 -9.78 11.42 22.43
C LEU A 170 -10.16 11.49 23.92
N GLY A 171 -11.40 11.14 24.27
CA GLY A 171 -11.85 11.03 25.66
C GLY A 171 -11.15 9.91 26.44
N LEU A 172 -10.94 8.75 25.81
CA LEU A 172 -10.24 7.61 26.42
C LEU A 172 -8.73 7.82 26.60
N LEU A 173 -8.14 8.76 25.85
CA LEU A 173 -6.71 9.08 25.90
C LEU A 173 -6.36 10.30 26.78
N ALA A 174 -7.37 11.03 27.27
CA ALA A 174 -7.22 12.19 28.13
C ALA A 174 -6.88 11.80 29.58
#